data_AF-A0A7X9DUJ5-F1
#
_entry.id   AF-A0A7X9DUJ5-F1
#
_cell.length_a   1.000
_cell.length_b   1.000
_cell.length_c   1.000
_cell.angle_alpha   90.00
_cell.angle_beta   90.00
_cell.angle_gamma   90.00
#
_symmetry.space_group_name_H-M   'P 1'
#
loop_
_entity.id
_entity.type
_entity.pdbx_description
1 polymer ?
#
loop_
_entity_poly.entity_id
_entity_poly.type
_entity_poly.pdbx_seq_one_letter_code
_entity_poly.pdbx_strand_id
1 'polypeptide(L)'
;MPKMRIITLSRLNRAVSRVQDELIRHGFWDDTLSDVDVYLVPLGTALGWQLNDGSGEIRIPLASLSRLGEVFRGCYTPLADVLRHEYGHAIADTHRGLFRARRFSSAFGATYQNDTEWEFDPECHVSEYAAKSACEDFAEVFMLFLRHRGRLPQKFDTPTIRDKWKFVRELGAVLREGRARW
;
A
#
# COMPACT_ATOMS: atom_id res chain seq x y z
N MET A 1 25.40 16.10 12.98
CA MET A 1 25.41 14.78 12.28
C MET A 1 23.98 14.30 12.11
N PRO A 2 23.55 13.94 10.89
CA PRO A 2 22.23 13.36 10.70
C PRO A 2 22.17 12.03 11.46
N LYS A 3 21.28 11.93 12.45
CA LYS A 3 21.05 10.67 13.18
C LYS A 3 20.41 9.67 12.21
N MET A 4 21.12 8.59 11.87
CA MET A 4 20.51 7.41 11.26
C MET A 4 19.34 6.97 12.15
N ARG A 5 18.10 7.09 11.64
CA ARG A 5 16.93 6.51 12.29
C ARG A 5 16.93 5.01 12.01
N ILE A 6 17.72 4.27 12.77
CA ILE A 6 17.74 2.81 12.73
C ILE A 6 16.33 2.29 13.07
N ILE A 7 15.79 1.44 12.19
CA ILE A 7 14.58 0.68 12.50
C ILE A 7 15.01 -0.51 13.34
N THR A 8 14.53 -0.57 14.59
CA THR A 8 14.72 -1.74 15.43
C THR A 8 13.63 -2.76 15.15
N LEU A 9 13.92 -4.05 15.34
CA LEU A 9 12.93 -5.12 15.20
C LEU A 9 11.68 -4.86 16.06
N SER A 10 11.84 -4.37 17.29
CA SER A 10 10.68 -4.01 18.14
C SER A 10 9.83 -2.87 17.57
N ARG A 11 10.43 -1.89 16.88
CA ARG A 11 9.67 -0.83 16.20
C ARG A 11 8.95 -1.36 14.97
N LEU A 12 9.57 -2.26 14.21
CA LEU A 12 8.94 -2.94 13.10
C LEU A 12 7.76 -3.78 13.57
N ASN A 13 7.95 -4.65 14.56
CA ASN A 13 6.88 -5.53 15.07
C ASN A 13 5.67 -4.75 15.59
N ARG A 14 5.89 -3.63 16.28
CA ARG A 14 4.79 -2.74 16.70
C ARG A 14 4.04 -2.12 15.52
N ALA A 15 4.77 -1.73 14.47
CA ALA A 15 4.15 -1.16 13.28
C ALA A 15 3.39 -2.24 12.48
N VAL A 16 3.96 -3.44 12.35
CA VAL A 16 3.32 -4.60 11.71
C VAL A 16 2.04 -4.96 12.45
N SER A 17 2.10 -5.22 13.76
CA SER A 17 0.91 -5.55 14.57
C SER A 17 -0.19 -4.51 14.43
N ARG A 18 0.16 -3.21 14.46
CA ARG A 18 -0.82 -2.14 14.24
C ARG A 18 -1.47 -2.20 12.86
N VAL A 19 -0.69 -2.42 11.80
CA VAL A 19 -1.23 -2.47 10.43
C VAL A 19 -2.07 -3.72 10.22
N GLN A 20 -1.68 -4.87 10.80
CA GLN A 20 -2.48 -6.09 10.82
C GLN A 20 -3.84 -5.86 11.51
N ASP A 21 -3.88 -5.19 12.66
CA ASP A 21 -5.14 -4.82 13.32
C ASP A 21 -6.03 -3.94 12.43
N GLU A 22 -5.43 -3.03 11.65
CA GLU A 22 -6.14 -2.18 10.69
C GLU A 22 -6.69 -3.00 9.51
N LEU A 23 -5.89 -3.94 8.97
CA LEU A 23 -6.29 -4.87 7.91
C LEU A 23 -7.47 -5.75 8.35
N ILE A 24 -7.37 -6.35 9.55
CA ILE A 24 -8.43 -7.16 10.16
C ILE A 24 -9.71 -6.35 10.27
N ARG A 25 -9.63 -5.14 10.85
CA ARG A 25 -10.79 -4.26 11.04
C ARG A 25 -11.51 -3.94 9.73
N HIS A 26 -10.77 -3.79 8.64
CA HIS A 26 -11.32 -3.42 7.34
C HIS A 26 -11.64 -4.62 6.44
N GLY A 27 -11.39 -5.86 6.87
CA GLY A 27 -11.74 -7.08 6.13
C GLY A 27 -10.72 -7.50 5.08
N PHE A 28 -9.49 -6.98 5.15
CA PHE A 28 -8.42 -7.35 4.23
C PHE A 28 -7.58 -8.53 4.74
N TRP A 29 -7.77 -8.95 5.99
CA TRP A 29 -7.01 -10.02 6.60
C TRP A 29 -7.72 -11.37 6.43
N ASP A 30 -7.04 -12.30 5.78
CA ASP A 30 -7.45 -13.69 5.55
C ASP A 30 -6.26 -14.63 5.76
N ASP A 31 -6.48 -15.94 5.60
CA ASP A 31 -5.42 -16.94 5.77
C ASP A 31 -4.28 -16.71 4.77
N THR A 32 -4.60 -16.36 3.52
CA THR A 32 -3.61 -16.10 2.47
C THR A 32 -2.69 -14.93 2.82
N LEU A 33 -3.24 -13.82 3.30
CA LEU A 33 -2.46 -12.66 3.70
C LEU A 33 -1.71 -12.90 5.03
N SER A 34 -2.21 -13.80 5.88
CA SER A 34 -1.54 -14.15 7.14
C SER A 34 -0.22 -14.90 6.93
N ASP A 35 -0.08 -15.58 5.80
CA ASP A 35 1.15 -16.24 5.36
C ASP A 35 2.19 -15.26 4.79
N VAL A 36 1.85 -13.97 4.62
CA VAL A 36 2.80 -12.96 4.15
C VAL A 36 3.75 -12.56 5.27
N ASP A 37 5.00 -12.96 5.12
CA ASP A 37 6.08 -12.57 6.02
C ASP A 37 6.56 -11.14 5.81
N VAL A 38 6.93 -10.47 6.92
CA VAL A 38 7.58 -9.16 6.92
C VAL A 38 8.99 -9.28 7.47
N TYR A 39 9.98 -9.14 6.61
CA TYR A 39 11.40 -9.26 6.96
C TYR A 39 12.06 -7.91 7.19
N LEU A 40 12.85 -7.81 8.26
CA LEU A 40 13.80 -6.71 8.46
C LEU A 40 15.12 -7.06 7.77
N VAL A 41 15.47 -6.34 6.70
CA VAL A 41 16.71 -6.57 5.95
C VAL A 41 17.76 -5.50 6.29
N PRO A 42 19.07 -5.79 6.23
CA PRO A 42 20.09 -4.87 6.73
C PRO A 42 20.19 -3.55 5.94
N LEU A 43 20.05 -3.59 4.62
CA LEU A 43 20.20 -2.43 3.74
C LEU A 43 19.22 -2.49 2.56
N GLY A 44 18.78 -1.33 2.08
CA GLY A 44 17.94 -1.22 0.89
C GLY A 44 17.92 0.20 0.30
N THR A 45 17.61 0.29 -0.99
CA THR A 45 17.50 1.55 -1.72
C THR A 45 16.12 2.19 -1.65
N ALA A 46 15.09 1.41 -1.30
CA ALA A 46 13.70 1.84 -1.07
C ALA A 46 13.36 1.92 0.44
N LEU A 47 12.15 2.38 0.79
CA LEU A 47 11.67 2.44 2.18
C LEU A 47 11.14 1.11 2.72
N GLY A 48 10.75 0.24 1.79
CA GLY A 48 10.18 -1.09 1.87
C GLY A 48 10.00 -1.58 0.42
N TRP A 49 9.78 -2.88 0.22
CA TRP A 49 9.28 -3.41 -1.05
C TRP A 49 8.63 -4.78 -0.85
N GLN A 50 7.64 -5.08 -1.69
CA GLN A 50 7.00 -6.38 -1.80
C GLN A 50 7.61 -7.21 -2.95
N LEU A 51 7.66 -8.54 -2.81
CA LEU A 51 8.16 -9.46 -3.85
C LEU A 51 7.04 -9.98 -4.75
N ASN A 52 7.07 -9.62 -6.04
CA ASN A 52 6.09 -10.05 -7.05
C ASN A 52 6.26 -11.51 -7.52
N ASP A 53 6.49 -12.47 -6.63
CA ASP A 53 6.65 -13.90 -6.95
C ASP A 53 5.45 -14.77 -6.54
N GLY A 54 4.39 -14.16 -6.00
CA GLY A 54 3.21 -14.85 -5.49
C GLY A 54 3.25 -15.12 -3.99
N SER A 55 4.39 -14.86 -3.31
CA SER A 55 4.50 -15.01 -1.86
C SER A 55 3.90 -13.85 -1.07
N GLY A 56 3.75 -12.67 -1.68
CA GLY A 56 3.36 -11.47 -0.95
C GLY A 56 4.46 -10.87 -0.07
N GLU A 57 5.63 -11.50 0.06
CA GLU A 57 6.67 -11.15 1.05
C GLU A 57 7.04 -9.66 1.05
N ILE A 58 7.10 -9.06 2.24
CA ILE A 58 7.46 -7.64 2.42
C ILE A 58 8.84 -7.53 3.07
N ARG A 59 9.72 -6.73 2.47
CA ARG A 59 11.06 -6.44 3.00
C ARG A 59 11.17 -4.99 3.43
N ILE A 60 11.55 -4.77 4.68
CA ILE A 60 11.78 -3.45 5.26
C ILE A 60 13.27 -3.29 5.59
N PRO A 61 13.98 -2.34 4.96
CA PRO A 61 15.39 -2.10 5.27
C PRO A 61 15.60 -1.36 6.60
N LEU A 62 16.54 -1.86 7.41
CA LEU A 62 16.96 -1.30 8.69
C LEU A 62 17.56 0.10 8.54
N ALA A 63 18.32 0.31 7.46
CA ALA A 63 18.74 1.60 6.96
C ALA A 63 18.41 1.71 5.47
N SER A 64 17.73 2.78 5.10
CA SER A 64 17.30 3.07 3.72
C SER A 64 17.95 4.36 3.24
N LEU A 65 18.56 4.32 2.04
CA LEU A 65 19.14 5.50 1.40
C LEU A 65 18.08 6.55 1.02
N SER A 66 16.84 6.12 0.73
CA SER A 66 15.71 7.03 0.50
C SER A 66 15.25 7.74 1.78
N ARG A 67 15.32 7.08 2.97
CA ARG A 67 15.08 7.76 4.27
C ARG A 67 16.12 8.84 4.58
N LEU A 68 17.36 8.69 4.11
CA LEU A 68 18.38 9.73 4.23
C LEU A 68 17.97 10.97 3.42
N GLY A 69 17.49 10.78 2.18
CA GLY A 69 16.95 11.87 1.34
C GLY A 69 15.72 12.56 1.94
N GLU A 70 14.80 11.79 2.54
CA GLU A 70 13.60 12.32 3.23
C GLU A 70 13.92 13.16 4.47
N VAL A 71 14.95 12.78 5.26
CA VAL A 71 15.41 13.57 6.42
C VAL A 71 16.03 14.90 5.99
N PHE A 72 16.70 14.95 4.83
CA PHE A 72 17.21 16.20 4.25
C PHE A 72 16.12 17.05 3.58
N ARG A 73 14.99 16.46 3.17
CA ARG A 73 13.86 17.15 2.51
C ARG A 73 12.67 17.45 3.45
N GLY A 74 12.71 17.02 4.72
CA GLY A 74 11.67 17.31 5.72
C GLY A 74 10.37 16.50 5.59
N CYS A 75 10.25 15.60 4.62
CA CYS A 75 9.09 14.72 4.45
C CYS A 75 9.34 13.38 5.13
N TYR A 76 8.92 13.24 6.40
CA TYR A 76 9.03 11.97 7.11
C TYR A 76 7.84 11.06 6.79
N THR A 77 8.08 9.94 6.11
CA THR A 77 7.07 8.89 5.89
C THR A 77 7.04 7.92 7.09
N PRO A 78 5.92 7.82 7.84
CA PRO A 78 5.81 6.89 8.96
C PRO A 78 6.00 5.42 8.52
N LEU A 79 6.67 4.60 9.32
CA LEU A 79 6.85 3.18 9.02
C LEU A 79 5.51 2.43 8.81
N ALA A 80 4.46 2.82 9.52
CA ALA A 80 3.13 2.24 9.31
C ALA A 80 2.53 2.61 7.94
N ASP A 81 2.84 3.79 7.38
CA ASP A 81 2.37 4.20 6.05
C ASP A 81 3.08 3.35 4.98
N VAL A 82 4.41 3.17 5.10
CA VAL A 82 5.17 2.24 4.25
C VAL A 82 4.56 0.83 4.31
N LEU A 83 4.33 0.29 5.52
CA LEU A 83 3.76 -1.05 5.66
C LEU A 83 2.36 -1.16 5.03
N ARG A 84 1.48 -0.17 5.22
CA ARG A 84 0.15 -0.20 4.58
C ARG A 84 0.25 -0.22 3.06
N HIS A 85 1.17 0.57 2.50
CA HIS A 85 1.44 0.62 1.07
C HIS A 85 1.91 -0.76 0.56
N GLU A 86 2.93 -1.35 1.19
CA GLU A 86 3.44 -2.68 0.81
C GLU A 86 2.40 -3.79 0.97
N TYR A 87 1.57 -3.74 2.03
CA TYR A 87 0.44 -4.67 2.17
C TYR A 87 -0.59 -4.52 1.05
N GLY A 88 -0.76 -3.32 0.49
CA GLY A 88 -1.55 -3.14 -0.73
C GLY A 88 -1.03 -4.00 -1.88
N HIS A 89 0.28 -3.93 -2.16
CA HIS A 89 0.90 -4.80 -3.15
C HIS A 89 0.76 -6.28 -2.82
N ALA A 90 1.00 -6.67 -1.56
CA ALA A 90 0.89 -8.05 -1.12
C ALA A 90 -0.53 -8.61 -1.33
N ILE A 91 -1.58 -7.82 -1.05
CA ILE A 91 -2.97 -8.20 -1.33
C ILE A 91 -3.18 -8.40 -2.84
N ALA A 92 -2.67 -7.50 -3.68
CA ALA A 92 -2.81 -7.63 -5.12
C ALA A 92 -2.10 -8.86 -5.69
N ASP A 93 -0.93 -9.20 -5.14
CA ASP A 93 -0.13 -10.34 -5.56
C ASP A 93 -0.73 -11.68 -5.11
N THR A 94 -1.27 -11.74 -3.89
CA THR A 94 -1.92 -12.95 -3.34
C THR A 94 -3.33 -13.15 -3.90
N HIS A 95 -4.04 -12.07 -4.24
CA HIS A 95 -5.43 -12.11 -4.71
C HIS A 95 -5.60 -11.66 -6.17
N ARG A 96 -4.70 -12.11 -7.06
CA ARG A 96 -4.60 -11.66 -8.47
C ARG A 96 -5.93 -11.69 -9.23
N GLY A 97 -6.83 -12.61 -8.90
CA GLY A 97 -8.17 -12.72 -9.52
C GLY A 97 -9.03 -11.47 -9.36
N LEU A 98 -8.90 -10.76 -8.24
CA LEU A 98 -9.61 -9.51 -7.96
C LEU A 98 -9.00 -8.31 -8.71
N PHE A 99 -7.69 -8.36 -8.99
CA PHE A 99 -6.96 -7.26 -9.64
C PHE A 99 -6.89 -7.38 -11.16
N ARG A 100 -7.02 -8.60 -11.71
CA ARG A 100 -7.16 -8.84 -13.15
C ARG A 100 -8.56 -8.51 -13.70
N ALA A 101 -9.51 -8.19 -12.83
CA ALA A 101 -10.88 -7.92 -13.21
C ALA A 101 -11.05 -6.52 -13.81
N ARG A 102 -12.02 -6.39 -14.74
CA ARG A 102 -12.40 -5.10 -15.33
C ARG A 102 -12.75 -4.03 -14.29
N ARG A 103 -13.26 -4.45 -13.13
CA ARG A 103 -13.61 -3.56 -12.02
C ARG A 103 -12.41 -2.76 -11.51
N PHE A 104 -11.21 -3.34 -11.49
CA PHE A 104 -9.99 -2.60 -11.15
C PHE A 104 -9.72 -1.51 -12.18
N SER A 105 -9.66 -1.87 -13.47
CA SER A 105 -9.40 -0.90 -14.54
C SER A 105 -10.47 0.19 -14.65
N SER A 106 -11.71 -0.10 -14.28
CA SER A 106 -12.76 0.91 -14.23
C SER A 106 -12.56 1.93 -13.12
N ALA A 107 -11.94 1.54 -11.99
CA ALA A 107 -11.66 2.45 -10.88
C ALA A 107 -10.31 3.19 -11.03
N PHE A 108 -9.29 2.50 -11.54
CA PHE A 108 -7.90 3.00 -11.60
C PHE A 108 -7.46 3.43 -13.01
N GLY A 109 -8.34 3.37 -14.00
CA GLY A 109 -8.07 3.82 -15.37
C GLY A 109 -7.18 2.88 -16.21
N ALA A 110 -6.48 1.92 -15.58
CA ALA A 110 -5.64 0.94 -16.27
C ALA A 110 -5.62 -0.41 -15.54
N THR A 111 -5.03 -1.43 -16.17
CA THR A 111 -4.81 -2.73 -15.53
C THR A 111 -3.76 -2.62 -14.43
N TYR A 112 -3.84 -3.47 -13.39
CA TYR A 112 -2.93 -3.38 -12.23
C TYR A 112 -1.44 -3.43 -12.61
N GLN A 113 -1.08 -4.24 -13.61
CA GLN A 113 0.30 -4.41 -14.07
C GLN A 113 0.75 -3.36 -15.09
N ASN A 114 -0.09 -2.36 -15.39
CA ASN A 114 0.30 -1.27 -16.28
C ASN A 114 1.31 -0.36 -15.56
N ASP A 115 2.50 -0.24 -16.14
CA ASP A 115 3.65 0.53 -15.66
C ASP A 115 3.78 1.89 -16.38
N THR A 116 2.73 2.34 -17.07
CA THR A 116 2.73 3.65 -17.72
C THR A 116 2.63 4.74 -16.66
N GLU A 117 3.66 5.58 -16.60
CA GLU A 117 3.66 6.79 -15.79
C GLU A 117 2.75 7.86 -16.40
N TRP A 118 1.95 8.50 -15.55
CA TRP A 118 1.06 9.59 -15.89
C TRP A 118 1.58 10.90 -15.34
N GLU A 119 1.13 12.00 -15.94
CA GLU A 119 1.29 13.31 -15.33
C GLU A 119 0.46 13.37 -14.03
N PHE A 120 1.07 13.90 -12.96
CA PHE A 120 0.36 14.06 -11.70
C PHE A 120 -0.80 15.05 -11.85
N ASP A 121 -2.00 14.54 -11.61
CA ASP A 121 -3.23 15.31 -11.52
C ASP A 121 -3.86 15.10 -10.15
N PRO A 122 -3.99 16.13 -9.28
CA PRO A 122 -4.60 15.99 -7.95
C PRO A 122 -6.10 15.65 -7.98
N GLU A 123 -6.79 15.83 -9.11
CA GLU A 123 -8.17 15.36 -9.27
C GLU A 123 -8.25 13.84 -9.45
N CYS A 124 -7.17 13.24 -9.95
CA CYS A 124 -7.07 11.81 -10.22
C CYS A 124 -6.22 11.09 -9.17
N HIS A 125 -5.19 11.71 -8.62
CA HIS A 125 -4.13 11.05 -7.85
C HIS A 125 -3.99 11.66 -6.45
N VAL A 126 -3.78 10.81 -5.45
CA VAL A 126 -3.62 11.23 -4.06
C VAL A 126 -2.21 11.74 -3.72
N SER A 127 -1.23 11.44 -4.58
CA SER A 127 0.17 11.86 -4.48
C SER A 127 0.84 11.82 -5.86
N GLU A 128 1.99 12.48 -6.03
CA GLU A 128 2.81 12.33 -7.25
C GLU A 128 3.27 10.89 -7.45
N TYR A 129 3.49 10.15 -6.36
CA TYR A 129 3.91 8.76 -6.41
C TYR A 129 2.81 7.86 -6.98
N ALA A 130 1.54 8.13 -6.66
CA ALA A 130 0.39 7.45 -7.24
C ALA A 130 0.30 7.60 -8.77
N ALA A 131 0.87 8.66 -9.36
CA ALA A 131 0.83 8.85 -10.81
C ALA A 131 1.85 7.98 -11.57
N LYS A 132 2.74 7.27 -10.88
CA LYS A 132 3.79 6.46 -11.53
C LYS A 132 3.27 5.24 -12.26
N SER A 133 2.19 4.64 -11.76
CA SER A 133 1.56 3.46 -12.36
C SER A 133 0.24 3.15 -11.66
N ALA A 134 -0.58 2.28 -12.25
CA ALA A 134 -1.84 1.86 -11.65
C ALA A 134 -1.66 1.06 -10.34
N CYS A 135 -0.56 0.31 -10.20
CA CYS A 135 -0.28 -0.43 -8.96
C CYS A 135 0.11 0.50 -7.81
N GLU A 136 0.89 1.54 -8.10
CA GLU A 136 1.30 2.55 -7.12
C GLU A 136 0.10 3.42 -6.70
N ASP A 137 -0.75 3.79 -7.65
CA ASP A 137 -2.02 4.48 -7.39
C ASP A 137 -2.90 3.68 -6.42
N PHE A 138 -3.06 2.37 -6.68
CA PHE A 138 -3.79 1.49 -5.77
C PHE A 138 -3.16 1.44 -4.38
N ALA A 139 -1.85 1.23 -4.28
CA ALA A 139 -1.15 1.10 -3.01
C ALA A 139 -1.22 2.40 -2.18
N GLU A 140 -1.12 3.56 -2.82
CA GLU A 140 -1.27 4.87 -2.17
C GLU A 140 -2.70 5.13 -1.69
N VAL A 141 -3.72 4.83 -2.51
CA VAL A 141 -5.12 4.95 -2.09
C VAL A 141 -5.44 3.97 -0.96
N PHE A 142 -4.94 2.74 -1.04
CA PHE A 142 -5.11 1.72 -0.01
C PHE A 142 -4.47 2.13 1.33
N MET A 143 -3.24 2.64 1.27
CA MET A 143 -2.54 3.19 2.43
C MET A 143 -3.38 4.29 3.11
N LEU A 144 -3.87 5.25 2.33
CA LEU A 144 -4.69 6.35 2.86
C LEU A 144 -6.02 5.84 3.43
N PHE A 145 -6.63 4.84 2.78
CA PHE A 145 -7.84 4.21 3.27
C PHE A 145 -7.65 3.67 4.69
N LEU A 146 -6.61 2.87 4.93
CA LEU A 146 -6.30 2.34 6.26
C LEU A 146 -5.93 3.45 7.25
N ARG A 147 -5.06 4.38 6.84
CA ARG A 147 -4.63 5.52 7.67
C ARG A 147 -5.81 6.36 8.17
N HIS A 148 -6.82 6.55 7.32
CA HIS A 148 -8.03 7.32 7.63
C HIS A 148 -9.22 6.45 8.04
N ARG A 149 -8.99 5.17 8.38
CA ARG A 149 -10.00 4.24 8.89
C ARG A 149 -11.23 4.15 7.97
N GLY A 150 -10.98 4.13 6.66
CA GLY A 150 -11.98 4.05 5.59
C GLY A 150 -12.74 5.35 5.30
N ARG A 151 -12.46 6.45 6.01
CA ARG A 151 -13.07 7.77 5.77
C ARG A 151 -12.25 8.54 4.75
N LEU A 152 -12.88 8.93 3.64
CA LEU A 152 -12.24 9.75 2.60
C LEU A 152 -11.99 11.17 3.13
N PRO A 153 -10.73 11.65 3.20
CA PRO A 153 -10.44 13.03 3.58
C PRO A 153 -10.97 14.02 2.53
N GLN A 154 -11.52 15.14 2.99
CA GLN A 154 -12.11 16.17 2.11
C GLN A 154 -11.14 16.68 1.03
N LYS A 155 -9.85 16.77 1.34
CA LYS A 155 -8.82 17.22 0.39
C LYS A 155 -8.61 16.30 -0.83
N PHE A 156 -9.12 15.07 -0.75
CA PHE A 156 -9.03 14.06 -1.81
C PHE A 156 -10.41 13.71 -2.36
N ASP A 157 -11.43 14.50 -2.03
CA ASP A 157 -12.83 14.15 -2.28
C ASP A 157 -13.29 14.52 -3.70
N THR A 158 -12.64 13.92 -4.69
CA THR A 158 -12.89 14.11 -6.12
C THR A 158 -13.68 12.92 -6.67
N PRO A 159 -14.40 13.06 -7.80
CA PRO A 159 -15.15 11.94 -8.39
C PRO A 159 -14.29 10.70 -8.64
N THR A 160 -13.11 10.87 -9.26
CA THR A 160 -12.19 9.77 -9.57
C THR A 160 -11.65 9.09 -8.31
N ILE A 161 -11.24 9.87 -7.29
CA ILE A 161 -10.72 9.30 -6.06
C ILE A 161 -11.84 8.59 -5.26
N ARG A 162 -13.08 9.08 -5.29
CA ARG A 162 -14.22 8.38 -4.67
C ARG A 162 -14.43 6.99 -5.26
N ASP A 163 -14.28 6.82 -6.57
CA ASP A 163 -14.41 5.52 -7.23
C ASP A 163 -13.31 4.56 -6.81
N LYS A 164 -12.06 5.02 -6.75
CA LYS A 164 -10.92 4.25 -6.20
C LYS A 164 -11.15 3.87 -4.73
N TRP A 165 -11.64 4.82 -3.93
CA TRP A 165 -11.93 4.61 -2.51
C TRP A 165 -13.07 3.59 -2.29
N LYS A 166 -14.10 3.65 -3.14
CA LYS A 166 -15.19 2.69 -3.18
C LYS A 166 -14.68 1.29 -3.55
N PHE A 167 -13.83 1.18 -4.57
CA PHE A 167 -13.19 -0.08 -4.93
C PHE A 167 -12.47 -0.70 -3.74
N VAL A 168 -11.62 0.06 -3.04
CA VAL A 168 -10.88 -0.44 -1.86
C VAL A 168 -11.84 -0.90 -0.76
N ARG A 169 -12.91 -0.14 -0.50
CA ARG A 169 -13.92 -0.53 0.49
C ARG A 169 -14.61 -1.84 0.13
N GLU A 170 -15.01 -2.00 -1.12
CA GLU A 170 -15.68 -3.19 -1.62
C GLU A 170 -14.72 -4.39 -1.64
N LEU A 171 -13.45 -4.18 -1.96
CA LEU A 171 -12.41 -5.21 -1.90
C LEU A 171 -12.32 -5.84 -0.50
N GLY A 172 -12.33 -5.03 0.55
CA GLY A 172 -12.32 -5.54 1.94
C GLY A 172 -13.59 -6.30 2.33
N ALA A 173 -14.72 -6.06 1.67
CA ALA A 173 -15.92 -6.88 1.87
C ALA A 173 -15.79 -8.23 1.16
N VAL A 174 -15.33 -8.23 -0.09
CA VAL A 174 -15.15 -9.42 -0.93
C VAL A 174 -14.11 -10.38 -0.35
N LEU A 175 -13.00 -9.86 0.17
CA LEU A 175 -11.97 -10.66 0.84
C LEU A 175 -12.48 -11.29 2.13
N ARG A 176 -13.24 -10.54 2.93
CA ARG A 176 -13.88 -11.08 4.15
C ARG A 176 -14.85 -12.23 3.85
N GLU A 177 -15.47 -12.22 2.67
CA GLU A 177 -16.34 -13.31 2.19
C GLU A 177 -15.55 -14.51 1.61
N GLY A 178 -14.22 -14.43 1.55
CA GLY A 178 -13.36 -15.49 1.01
C GLY A 178 -13.45 -15.63 -0.51
N ARG A 179 -13.89 -14.59 -1.22
CA ARG A 179 -14.09 -14.65 -2.67
C ARG A 179 -12.80 -14.39 -3.42
N ALA A 180 -12.42 -15.33 -4.30
CA ALA A 180 -11.26 -15.18 -5.19
C ALA A 180 -11.48 -14.23 -6.39
N ARG A 181 -12.73 -13.81 -6.65
CA ARG A 181 -13.15 -12.95 -7.77
C ARG A 181 -14.37 -12.09 -7.39
N TRP A 182 -14.55 -10.94 -8.06
CA TRP A 182 -15.67 -10.00 -7.85
C TRP A 182 -17.05 -10.59 -8.08
#